data_AF-A0A7X8Q7U4-F1
#
_entry.id   AF-A0A7X8Q7U4-F1
#
_cell.length_a   1.000
_cell.length_b   1.000
_cell.length_c   1.000
_cell.angle_alpha   90.00
_cell.angle_beta   90.00
_cell.angle_gamma   90.00
#
_symmetry.space_group_name_H-M   'P 1'
#
loop_
_entity.id
_entity.type
_entity.pdbx_description
1 polymer ?
#
loop_
_entity_poly.entity_id
_entity_poly.type
_entity_poly.pdbx_seq_one_letter_code
_entity_poly.pdbx_strand_id
1 'polypeptide(L)' 'MSRIAGIKFENKVNGEYTHVTIDLRKWGDKILPFFYEIGALPSNLLEKEFEEEWAKALTKEEMIKKTIEHINNKHINSND' A
#
# COMPACT_ATOMS: atom_id res chain seq x y z
N MET A 1 -10.34 28.69 4.99
CA MET A 1 -10.61 27.35 5.55
C MET A 1 -11.40 27.51 6.84
N SER A 2 -12.52 26.81 7.00
CA SER A 2 -13.31 26.82 8.23
C SER A 2 -12.57 26.08 9.36
N ARG A 3 -12.61 26.61 10.58
CA ARG A 3 -12.06 25.93 11.78
C ARG A 3 -12.98 24.75 12.13
N ILE A 4 -12.49 23.53 11.97
CA ILE A 4 -13.21 22.32 12.39
C ILE A 4 -12.86 22.04 13.85
N ALA A 5 -13.86 21.99 14.73
CA ALA A 5 -13.68 21.97 16.19
C ALA A 5 -13.30 20.58 16.79
N GLY A 6 -13.08 19.58 15.95
CA GLY A 6 -12.70 18.25 16.39
C GLY A 6 -12.98 17.19 15.33
N ILE A 7 -14.24 16.91 15.06
CA ILE A 7 -14.68 15.94 14.05
C ILE A 7 -15.89 16.54 13.33
N LYS A 8 -15.88 16.50 12.00
CA LYS A 8 -17.01 16.90 11.14
C LYS A 8 -17.36 15.74 10.22
N PHE A 9 -18.63 15.35 10.20
CA PHE A 9 -19.16 14.39 9.25
C PHE A 9 -19.84 15.11 8.09
N GLU A 10 -19.67 14.60 6.89
CA GLU A 10 -20.38 15.04 5.70
C GLU A 10 -21.27 13.92 5.17
N ASN A 11 -22.54 14.24 4.99
CA ASN A 11 -23.59 13.29 4.66
C ASN A 11 -23.96 13.41 3.18
N LYS A 12 -24.33 12.28 2.58
CA LYS A 12 -25.11 12.24 1.35
C LYS A 12 -26.51 12.80 1.58
N VAL A 13 -27.21 13.05 0.47
CA VAL A 13 -28.63 13.45 0.45
C VAL A 13 -29.53 12.42 1.15
N ASN A 14 -29.15 11.14 1.14
CA ASN A 14 -29.86 10.06 1.84
C ASN A 14 -29.53 9.96 3.35
N GLY A 15 -28.69 10.86 3.88
CA GLY A 15 -28.28 10.87 5.28
C GLY A 15 -27.09 9.97 5.64
N GLU A 16 -26.55 9.20 4.69
CA GLU A 16 -25.38 8.35 4.96
C GLU A 16 -24.09 9.17 5.05
N TYR A 17 -23.22 8.80 6.00
CA TYR A 17 -21.88 9.37 6.11
C TYR A 17 -21.04 9.03 4.88
N THR A 18 -20.38 10.03 4.32
CA THR A 18 -19.46 9.86 3.18
C THR A 18 -18.04 10.22 3.52
N HIS A 19 -17.85 11.32 4.22
CA HIS A 19 -16.54 11.84 4.55
C HIS A 19 -16.54 12.28 6.01
N VAL A 20 -15.40 12.12 6.65
CA VAL A 20 -15.14 12.64 7.98
C VAL A 20 -13.88 13.48 7.93
N THR A 21 -13.93 14.68 8.49
CA THR A 21 -12.75 15.53 8.68
C THR A 21 -12.43 15.62 10.16
N ILE A 22 -11.19 15.29 10.51
CA ILE A 22 -10.74 15.16 11.90
C ILE A 22 -9.57 16.11 12.13
N ASP A 23 -9.64 16.92 13.20
CA ASP A 23 -8.50 17.74 13.62
C ASP A 23 -7.43 16.86 14.28
N LEU A 24 -6.38 16.56 13.53
CA LEU A 24 -5.27 15.73 13.98
C LEU A 24 -4.49 16.35 15.15
N ARG A 25 -4.55 17.67 15.37
CA ARG A 25 -3.90 18.29 16.54
C ARG A 25 -4.60 17.91 17.85
N LYS A 26 -5.88 17.56 17.78
CA LYS A 26 -6.69 17.21 18.95
C LYS A 26 -6.90 15.71 19.11
N TRP A 27 -6.99 14.99 18.00
CA TRP A 27 -7.35 13.56 17.98
C TRP A 27 -6.29 12.67 17.32
N GLY A 28 -5.17 13.22 16.85
CA GLY A 28 -4.11 12.51 16.13
C GLY A 28 -3.64 11.26 16.87
N ASP A 29 -3.23 11.40 18.13
CA ASP A 29 -2.70 10.29 18.94
C ASP A 29 -3.68 9.11 19.07
N LYS A 30 -4.99 9.39 19.01
CA LYS A 30 -6.03 8.36 19.12
C LYS A 30 -6.33 7.67 17.80
N ILE A 31 -6.17 8.35 16.67
CA ILE A 31 -6.52 7.82 15.35
C ILE A 31 -5.30 7.29 14.56
N LEU A 32 -4.10 7.74 14.92
CA LEU A 32 -2.83 7.27 14.35
C LEU A 32 -2.71 5.74 14.34
N PRO A 33 -3.03 5.00 15.43
CA PRO A 33 -2.97 3.54 15.42
C PRO A 33 -3.84 2.90 14.33
N PHE A 34 -5.05 3.43 14.14
CA PHE A 34 -5.95 2.96 13.09
C PHE A 34 -5.39 3.24 11.69
N PHE A 35 -4.77 4.40 11.47
CA PHE A 35 -4.13 4.69 10.17
C PHE A 35 -2.95 3.77 9.85
N TYR A 36 -2.19 3.33 10.86
CA TYR A 36 -1.17 2.30 10.67
C TYR A 36 -1.78 0.93 10.38
N GLU A 37 -2.87 0.56 11.06
CA GLU A 37 -3.57 -0.73 10.85
C GLU A 37 -4.09 -0.88 9.43
N ILE A 38 -4.68 0.18 8.86
CA ILE A 38 -5.21 0.16 7.49
C ILE A 38 -4.14 0.44 6.42
N GLY A 39 -2.88 0.62 6.80
CA GLY A 39 -1.78 0.93 5.88
C GLY A 39 -1.86 2.32 5.22
N ALA A 40 -2.66 3.23 5.78
CA ALA A 40 -2.80 4.60 5.27
C ALA A 40 -1.58 5.49 5.62
N LEU A 41 -0.84 5.12 6.65
CA LEU A 41 0.45 5.72 6.99
C LEU A 41 1.54 4.64 6.96
N PRO A 42 2.74 4.96 6.47
CA PRO A 42 3.87 4.04 6.50
C PRO A 42 4.19 3.76 7.97
N SER A 43 3.95 2.53 8.42
CA SER A 43 4.61 2.07 9.63
C SER A 43 6.07 1.80 9.28
N ASN A 44 6.98 2.04 10.23
CA ASN A 44 8.40 1.70 10.06
C ASN A 44 8.59 0.21 9.69
N LEU A 45 7.61 -0.63 10.03
CA LEU A 45 7.50 -2.03 9.61
C LEU A 45 7.13 -2.17 8.13
N LEU A 46 6.13 -1.46 7.62
CA LEU A 46 5.71 -1.51 6.22
C LEU A 46 6.80 -1.02 5.26
N GLU A 47 7.48 0.06 5.62
CA GLU A 47 8.56 0.64 4.80
C GLU A 47 9.76 -0.30 4.76
N LYS A 48 10.09 -0.91 5.90
CA LYS A 48 11.15 -1.92 5.98
C LYS A 48 10.80 -3.20 5.21
N GLU A 49 9.57 -3.71 5.34
CA GLU A 49 9.09 -4.87 4.58
C GLU A 49 9.08 -4.58 3.08
N PHE A 50 8.66 -3.38 2.67
CA PHE A 50 8.72 -2.95 1.27
C PHE A 50 10.15 -2.94 0.74
N GLU A 51 11.09 -2.31 1.45
CA GLU A 51 12.51 -2.26 1.05
C GLU A 51 13.15 -3.66 1.04
N GLU A 52 12.82 -4.52 2.00
CA GLU A 52 13.29 -5.91 2.05
C GLU A 52 12.77 -6.74 0.88
N GLU A 53 11.49 -6.59 0.50
CA GLU A 53 10.93 -7.26 -0.68
C GLU A 53 11.45 -6.66 -1.99
N TRP A 54 11.65 -5.34 -2.02
CA TRP A 54 12.22 -4.65 -3.16
C TRP A 54 13.67 -5.06 -3.41
N ALA A 55 14.45 -5.29 -2.36
CA ALA A 55 15.81 -5.82 -2.46
C ALA A 55 15.87 -7.25 -3.03
N LYS A 56 14.77 -8.01 -2.98
CA LYS A 56 14.64 -9.35 -3.59
C LYS A 56 14.20 -9.28 -5.06
N ALA A 57 13.89 -8.09 -5.58
CA ALA A 57 13.47 -7.93 -6.97
C ALA A 57 14.60 -8.35 -7.92
N LEU A 58 14.22 -9.02 -9.02
CA LEU A 58 15.18 -9.43 -10.04
C LEU A 58 15.76 -8.20 -10.73
N THR A 59 17.07 -8.22 -10.91
CA THR A 59 17.71 -7.29 -11.85
C THR A 59 17.26 -7.59 -13.28
N LYS A 60 17.43 -6.61 -14.17
CA LYS A 60 17.07 -6.76 -15.59
C LYS A 60 17.78 -7.95 -16.22
N GLU A 61 19.07 -8.11 -15.94
CA GLU A 61 19.92 -9.17 -16.46
C GLU A 61 19.46 -10.55 -15.96
N GLU A 62 19.10 -10.66 -14.68
CA GLU A 62 18.56 -11.90 -14.10
C GLU A 62 17.20 -12.27 -14.67
N MET A 63 16.32 -11.28 -14.89
CA MET A 63 15.02 -11.47 -15.53
C MET A 63 15.19 -12.00 -16.96
N ILE A 64 16.08 -11.38 -17.75
CA ILE A 64 16.37 -11.82 -19.13
C ILE A 64 16.90 -13.26 -19.12
N LYS A 65 17.86 -13.57 -18.25
CA LYS A 65 18.44 -14.91 -18.15
C LYS A 65 17.39 -15.96 -17.80
N LYS A 66 16.57 -15.73 -16.76
CA LYS A 66 15.49 -16.65 -16.36
C LYS A 66 14.45 -16.84 -17.46
N THR A 67 14.15 -15.78 -18.21
CA THR A 67 13.21 -15.84 -19.34
C THR A 67 13.75 -16.72 -20.47
N ILE A 68 15.01 -16.54 -20.84
CA ILE A 68 15.68 -17.35 -21.87
C ILE A 68 15.77 -18.82 -21.43
N GLU A 69 16.15 -19.10 -20.18
CA GLU A 69 16.18 -20.45 -19.62
C GLU A 69 14.79 -21.11 -19.66
N HIS A 70 13.73 -20.38 -19.29
CA HIS A 70 12.36 -20.90 -19.34
C HIS A 70 11.92 -21.24 -20.77
N ILE A 71 12.23 -20.37 -21.75
CA ILE A 71 11.90 -20.59 -23.16
C ILE A 71 12.64 -21.82 -23.71
N ASN A 72 13.94 -21.92 -23.42
CA ASN A 72 14.75 -23.04 -23.89
C ASN A 72 14.30 -24.38 -23.28
N ASN A 73 13.98 -24.41 -21.99
CA ASN A 73 13.48 -25.61 -21.33
C ASN A 73 12.10 -26.06 -21.85
N LYS A 74 11.23 -25.11 -22.25
CA LYS A 74 9.98 -25.45 -22.95
C LYS A 74 10.21 -26.02 -24.34
N HIS A 75 11.19 -25.51 -25.07
CA HIS A 75 11.53 -26.00 -26.41
C HIS A 75 12.14 -27.41 -26.42
N ILE A 76 12.86 -27.79 -25.36
CA ILE A 76 13.42 -29.14 -25.22
C ILE A 76 12.31 -30.15 -24.92
N ASN A 77 11.35 -29.82 -24.06
CA ASN A 77 10.24 -30.71 -23.69
C ASN A 77 9.08 -30.79 -24.72
N SER A 78 9.15 -30.05 -25.83
CA SER A 78 8.14 -30.10 -26.90
C SER A 78 8.57 -30.93 -28.12
N ASN A 79 9.78 -31.50 -28.09
CA ASN A 79 10.35 -32.31 -29.16
C ASN A 79 10.52 -33.81 -28.79
N ASP A 80 10.02 -34.22 -27.62
CA ASP A 80 9.77 -35.62 -27.23
C ASP A 80 8.28 -35.94 -27.39
#